data_AF-A0A7K6ITP5-F1
#
_entry.id   AF-A0A7K6ITP5-F1
#
_cell.length_a   1.000
_cell.length_b   1.000
_cell.length_c   1.000
_cell.angle_alpha   90.00
_cell.angle_beta   90.00
_cell.angle_gamma   90.00
#
_symmetry.space_group_name_H-M   'P 1'
#
loop_
_entity.id
_entity.type
_entity.pdbx_description
1 polymer ?
#
loop_
_entity_poly.entity_id
_entity_poly.type
_entity_poly.pdbx_seq_one_letter_code
_entity_poly.pdbx_strand_id
1 'polypeptide(L)'
;AQKLLGTINWLGPYLGLTTAQLSPLFDTLKGDPDLNLQQTLTPEARRSLDEVQHAVSTHQVYRVDLSIDIAISVVIPDLHPTGITGQWSQQWPNPLHAL
;
A
#
# COMPACT_ATOMS: atom_id res chain seq x y z
N ALA A 1 9.72 -15.42 -7.46
CA ALA A 1 9.72 -14.51 -6.30
C ALA A 1 9.90 -13.03 -6.68
N GLN A 2 10.87 -12.68 -7.52
CA GLN A 2 11.28 -11.28 -7.77
C GLN A 2 10.17 -10.35 -8.28
N LYS A 3 9.30 -10.80 -9.20
CA LYS A 3 8.15 -10.00 -9.68
C LYS A 3 7.15 -9.65 -8.58
N LEU A 4 6.85 -10.62 -7.71
CA LEU A 4 5.95 -10.42 -6.57
C LEU A 4 6.52 -9.38 -5.61
N LEU A 5 7.80 -9.52 -5.24
CA LEU A 5 8.45 -8.60 -4.32
C LEU A 5 8.63 -7.20 -4.91
N GLY A 6 8.83 -7.07 -6.22
CA GLY A 6 8.78 -5.77 -6.91
C GLY A 6 7.40 -5.12 -6.81
N THR A 7 6.33 -5.90 -6.94
CA THR A 7 4.95 -5.41 -6.79
C THR A 7 4.66 -4.98 -5.35
N ILE A 8 5.11 -5.77 -4.37
CA ILE A 8 4.97 -5.45 -2.94
C ILE A 8 5.76 -4.18 -2.59
N ASN A 9 6.97 -4.01 -3.14
CA ASN A 9 7.76 -2.80 -2.92
C ASN A 9 7.07 -1.54 -3.48
N TRP A 10 6.40 -1.66 -4.63
CA TRP A 10 5.60 -0.57 -5.19
C TRP A 10 4.36 -0.26 -4.33
N LEU A 11 3.70 -1.28 -3.78
CA LEU A 11 2.54 -1.11 -2.90
C LEU A 11 2.90 -0.63 -1.49
N GLY A 12 4.14 -0.83 -1.03
CA GLY A 12 4.57 -0.59 0.35
C GLY A 12 4.07 0.72 0.99
N PRO A 13 4.21 1.88 0.33
CA PRO A 13 3.74 3.16 0.87
C PRO A 13 2.24 3.23 1.16
N TYR A 14 1.43 2.40 0.50
CA TYR A 14 -0.03 2.43 0.57
C TYR A 14 -0.61 1.43 1.57
N LEU A 15 0.19 0.47 2.04
CA LEU A 15 -0.28 -0.65 2.88
C LEU A 15 -0.12 -0.40 4.38
N GLY A 16 0.49 0.73 4.79
CA GLY A 16 0.74 1.03 6.20
C GLY A 16 1.70 0.04 6.89
N LEU A 17 2.44 -0.76 6.13
CA LEU A 17 3.38 -1.76 6.63
C LEU A 17 4.77 -1.14 6.82
N THR A 18 5.41 -1.47 7.95
CA THR A 18 6.77 -1.00 8.23
C THR A 18 7.82 -1.79 7.46
N THR A 19 8.98 -1.19 7.23
CA THR A 19 10.13 -1.88 6.63
C THR A 19 10.55 -3.12 7.43
N ALA A 20 10.38 -3.09 8.76
CA ALA A 20 10.67 -4.23 9.62
C ALA A 20 9.75 -5.43 9.34
N GLN A 21 8.45 -5.16 9.13
CA GLN A 21 7.47 -6.20 8.78
C GLN A 21 7.75 -6.82 7.40
N LEU A 22 8.30 -6.05 6.47
CA LEU A 22 8.62 -6.52 5.11
C LEU A 22 10.03 -7.10 4.97
N SER A 23 10.95 -6.85 5.91
CA SER A 23 12.35 -7.31 5.83
C SER A 23 12.48 -8.80 5.54
N PRO A 24 11.76 -9.71 6.24
CA PRO A 24 11.90 -11.15 6.00
C PRO A 24 11.58 -11.58 4.57
N LEU A 25 10.64 -10.89 3.91
CA LEU A 25 10.29 -11.09 2.50
C LEU A 25 11.42 -10.64 1.56
N PHE A 26 12.04 -9.50 1.84
CA PHE A 26 13.16 -9.00 1.02
C PHE A 26 14.45 -9.79 1.24
N ASP A 27 14.66 -10.31 2.44
CA ASP A 27 15.80 -11.17 2.76
C ASP A 27 15.77 -12.49 1.99
N THR A 28 14.58 -12.94 1.54
CA THR A 28 14.46 -14.10 0.64
C THR A 28 15.14 -13.85 -0.72
N LEU A 29 15.20 -12.60 -1.19
CA LEU A 29 15.91 -12.23 -2.43
C LEU A 29 17.42 -12.12 -2.29
N LYS A 30 17.93 -11.98 -1.07
CA LYS A 30 19.37 -11.94 -0.80
C LYS A 30 20.02 -13.33 -0.88
N GLY A 31 19.21 -14.37 -1.06
CA GLY A 31 19.66 -15.74 -1.32
C GLY A 31 20.24 -15.91 -2.73
N ASP A 32 20.31 -17.16 -3.20
CA ASP A 32 20.91 -17.50 -4.49
C ASP A 32 20.22 -16.76 -5.65
N PRO A 33 20.95 -15.99 -6.49
CA PRO A 33 20.41 -15.29 -7.65
C PRO A 33 19.99 -16.22 -8.79
N ASP A 34 20.26 -17.52 -8.73
CA ASP A 34 19.82 -18.49 -9.74
C ASP A 34 18.29 -18.61 -9.75
N LEU A 35 17.69 -18.09 -10.83
CA LEU A 35 16.24 -18.05 -11.07
C LEU A 35 15.63 -19.45 -11.22
N ASN A 36 16.45 -20.49 -11.41
CA ASN A 36 16.01 -21.87 -11.55
C ASN A 36 15.87 -22.59 -10.19
N LEU A 37 16.41 -22.02 -9.11
CA LEU A 37 16.29 -22.61 -7.79
C LEU A 37 14.89 -22.31 -7.21
N GLN A 38 14.20 -23.35 -6.73
CA GLN A 38 12.98 -23.18 -5.94
C GLN A 38 13.36 -22.59 -4.57
N GLN A 39 13.33 -21.26 -4.46
CA GLN A 39 13.45 -20.60 -3.15
C GLN A 39 12.20 -20.89 -2.31
N THR A 40 12.39 -21.65 -1.25
CA THR A 40 11.35 -21.92 -0.24
C THR A 40 11.24 -20.72 0.69
N LEU A 41 10.02 -20.21 0.90
CA LEU A 41 9.76 -19.14 1.87
C LEU A 41 10.02 -19.64 3.29
N THR A 42 10.78 -18.88 4.08
CA THR A 42 10.90 -19.13 5.51
C THR A 42 9.56 -18.85 6.22
N PRO A 43 9.32 -19.39 7.42
CA PRO A 43 8.12 -19.09 8.19
C PRO A 43 7.91 -17.59 8.47
N GLU A 44 9.00 -16.83 8.60
CA GLU A 44 8.99 -15.38 8.79
C GLU A 44 8.55 -14.67 7.51
N ALA A 45 9.14 -15.03 6.36
CA ALA A 45 8.75 -14.48 5.06
C ALA A 45 7.30 -14.80 4.71
N ARG A 46 6.80 -15.97 5.13
CA ARG A 46 5.39 -16.35 4.98
C ARG A 46 4.47 -15.45 5.82
N ARG A 47 4.80 -15.21 7.09
CA ARG A 47 4.04 -14.28 7.95
C ARG A 47 4.01 -12.87 7.38
N SER A 48 5.14 -12.35 6.93
CA SER A 48 5.21 -11.05 6.26
C SER A 48 4.32 -10.99 5.01
N LEU A 49 4.23 -12.10 4.25
CA LEU A 49 3.35 -12.19 3.08
C LEU A 49 1.86 -12.18 3.48
N ASP A 50 1.51 -12.87 4.56
CA ASP A 50 0.15 -12.86 5.09
C ASP A 50 -0.26 -11.46 5.57
N GLU A 51 0.67 -10.71 6.19
CA GLU A 51 0.46 -9.29 6.55
C GLU A 51 0.24 -8.41 5.32
N VAL A 52 1.03 -8.60 4.26
CA VAL A 52 0.81 -7.93 2.97
C VAL A 52 -0.54 -8.27 2.38
N GLN A 53 -0.92 -9.55 2.36
CA GLN A 53 -2.23 -9.96 1.84
C GLN A 53 -3.37 -9.36 2.65
N HIS A 54 -3.24 -9.36 3.98
CA HIS A 54 -4.21 -8.72 4.87
C HIS A 54 -4.30 -7.23 4.58
N ALA A 55 -3.17 -6.52 4.53
CA ALA A 55 -3.12 -5.10 4.24
C ALA A 55 -3.72 -4.78 2.87
N VAL A 56 -3.43 -5.55 1.82
CA VAL A 56 -4.03 -5.37 0.48
C VAL A 56 -5.55 -5.59 0.51
N SER A 57 -6.02 -6.53 1.32
CA SER A 57 -7.44 -6.85 1.42
C SER A 57 -8.23 -5.83 2.24
N THR A 58 -7.57 -5.18 3.21
CA THR A 58 -8.19 -4.19 4.12
C THR A 58 -7.97 -2.75 3.66
N HIS A 59 -6.85 -2.46 3.02
CA HIS A 59 -6.54 -1.16 2.45
C HIS A 59 -7.12 -1.09 1.05
N GLN A 60 -8.28 -0.45 0.95
CA GLN A 60 -8.69 0.10 -0.33
C GLN A 60 -7.81 1.31 -0.61
N VAL A 61 -7.00 1.26 -1.67
CA VAL A 61 -6.66 2.49 -2.37
C VAL A 61 -8.00 2.98 -2.89
N TYR A 62 -8.55 4.03 -2.30
CA TYR A 62 -9.87 4.53 -2.65
C TYR A 62 -9.86 4.82 -4.15
N ARG A 63 -10.55 3.95 -4.91
CA ARG A 63 -10.73 4.18 -6.33
C ARG A 63 -11.57 5.44 -6.45
N VAL A 64 -11.12 6.35 -7.32
CA VAL A 64 -11.94 7.50 -7.73
C VAL A 64 -13.26 6.95 -8.25
N ASP A 65 -14.34 7.24 -7.55
CA ASP A 65 -15.69 6.93 -8.02
C ASP A 65 -16.10 8.03 -8.99
N LEU A 66 -16.12 7.73 -10.29
CA LEU A 66 -16.43 8.72 -11.33
C LEU A 66 -17.88 9.23 -11.27
N SER A 67 -18.74 8.61 -10.46
CA SER A 67 -20.11 9.10 -10.20
C SER A 67 -20.19 10.14 -9.09
N ILE A 68 -19.08 10.39 -8.38
CA ILE A 68 -18.99 11.32 -7.24
C ILE A 68 -18.03 12.45 -7.59
N ASP A 69 -18.48 13.68 -7.37
CA ASP A 69 -17.66 14.86 -7.62
C ASP A 69 -16.38 14.86 -6.75
N ILE A 70 -15.26 15.24 -7.37
CA ILE A 70 -14.00 15.48 -6.67
C ILE A 70 -14.03 16.92 -6.16
N ALA A 71 -13.82 17.08 -4.85
CA ALA A 71 -13.66 18.38 -4.23
C ALA A 71 -12.19 18.63 -3.87
N ILE A 72 -11.78 19.89 -4.00
CA ILE A 72 -10.49 20.37 -3.49
C ILE A 72 -10.79 21.37 -2.38
N SER A 73 -10.35 21.04 -1.17
CA SER A 73 -10.41 21.93 -0.01
C SER A 73 -9.05 22.59 0.15
N VAL A 74 -8.98 23.90 -0.06
CA VAL A 74 -7.75 24.69 0.11
C VAL A 74 -7.83 25.47 1.41
N VAL A 75 -6.90 25.21 2.33
CA VAL A 75 -6.68 26.01 3.53
C VAL A 75 -5.48 26.91 3.25
N ILE A 76 -5.66 28.21 3.39
CA ILE A 76 -4.59 29.21 3.16
C ILE A 76 -4.20 29.81 4.51
N PRO A 77 -3.28 29.21 5.28
CA PRO A 77 -2.62 29.90 6.37
C PRO A 77 -1.59 30.91 5.84
N ASP A 78 -1.16 31.83 6.69
CA ASP A 78 -0.35 33.03 6.37
C ASP A 78 0.95 32.77 5.58
N LEU A 79 1.45 31.53 5.53
CA LEU A 79 2.73 31.17 4.92
C LEU A 79 2.60 30.24 3.70
N HIS A 80 1.78 29.18 3.78
CA HIS A 80 1.72 28.15 2.74
C HIS A 80 0.31 27.58 2.56
N PRO A 81 -0.33 27.77 1.39
CA PRO A 81 -1.61 27.12 1.11
C PRO A 81 -1.45 25.60 1.10
N THR A 82 -2.32 24.92 1.83
CA THR A 82 -2.42 23.47 1.90
C THR A 82 -3.75 23.05 1.27
N GLY A 83 -3.68 22.25 0.20
CA GLY A 83 -4.86 21.68 -0.45
C GLY A 83 -5.00 20.20 -0.12
N ILE A 84 -6.24 19.74 0.09
CA ILE A 84 -6.60 18.32 0.15
C ILE A 84 -7.58 18.05 -1.00
N THR A 85 -7.29 17.04 -1.81
CA THR A 85 -8.20 16.55 -2.86
C THR A 85 -8.89 15.30 -2.37
N GLY A 86 -10.21 15.21 -2.54
CA GLY A 86 -10.94 14.04 -2.11
C GLY A 86 -12.36 13.97 -2.63
N GLN A 87 -13.00 12.83 -2.38
CA GLN A 87 -14.40 12.60 -2.64
C GLN A 87 -15.15 12.43 -1.31
N TRP A 88 -16.37 12.96 -1.26
CA TRP A 88 -17.23 12.83 -0.10
C TRP A 88 -18.49 12.02 -0.42
N SER A 89 -18.76 10.96 0.36
CA SER A 89 -19.97 10.14 0.22
C SER A 89 -20.48 9.67 1.57
N GLN A 90 -21.76 9.92 1.85
CA GLN A 90 -22.40 9.39 3.07
C GLN A 90 -22.62 7.88 3.03
N GLN A 91 -22.42 7.23 1.87
CA GLN A 91 -22.63 5.80 1.69
C GLN A 91 -21.38 4.97 2.03
N TRP A 92 -20.22 5.62 2.19
CA TRP A 92 -18.96 4.95 2.47
C TRP A 92 -18.72 4.78 3.99
N PRO A 93 -18.01 3.72 4.42
CA PRO A 93 -17.62 3.53 5.82
C PRO A 93 -16.77 4.70 6.36
N ASN A 94 -15.93 5.28 5.51
CA ASN A 94 -15.26 6.55 5.75
C ASN A 94 -15.83 7.58 4.76
N PRO A 95 -16.55 8.62 5.21
CA PRO A 95 -17.22 9.53 4.30
C PRO A 95 -16.27 10.42 3.52
N LEU A 96 -15.01 10.55 3.94
CA LEU A 96 -13.97 11.30 3.25
C LEU A 96 -12.92 10.34 2.68
N HIS A 97 -12.87 10.24 1.35
CA HIS A 97 -11.79 9.55 0.66
C HIS A 97 -10.83 10.59 0.08
N ALA A 98 -9.69 10.78 0.72
CA ALA A 98 -8.60 11.57 0.17
C ALA A 98 -7.91 10.79 -0.96
N LEU A 99 -7.60 11.49 -2.06
CA LEU A 99 -6.94 10.93 -3.24
C LEU A 99 -5.42 11.15 -3.20
#